data_AF-A0A8T5SQH3-F1
#
_entry.id   AF-A0A8T5SQH3-F1
#
_cell.length_a   1.000
_cell.length_b   1.000
_cell.length_c   1.000
_cell.angle_alpha   90.00
_cell.angle_beta   90.00
_cell.angle_gamma   90.00
#
_symmetry.space_group_name_H-M   'P 1'
#
loop_
_entity.id
_entity.type
_entity.pdbx_description
1 polymer ?
#
loop_
_entity_poly.entity_id
_entity_poly.type
_entity_poly.pdbx_seq_one_letter_code
_entity_poly.pdbx_strand_id
1 'polypeptide(L)'
;MTRLDDILEMLVNFDGISRKFVLPSIIDKLRLRSFKGDTPHGLGEDSAAIGTDSDELVLLTTDAIVEDLCLQHPSAAGFNAVLANVMDIYAAGGTPTSFAVALSYSDPVIGEAILD
;
A
#
# COMPACT_ATOMS: atom_id res chain seq x y z
N MET A 1 17.33 -25.00 -17.31
CA MET A 1 16.32 -24.30 -16.51
C MET A 1 14.95 -24.68 -17.04
N THR A 2 14.02 -24.91 -16.14
CA THR A 2 12.62 -25.14 -16.50
C THR A 2 11.96 -23.78 -16.76
N ARG A 3 10.86 -23.77 -17.52
CA ARG A 3 10.05 -22.56 -17.74
C ARG A 3 9.57 -21.92 -16.42
N LEU A 4 9.42 -22.71 -15.35
CA LEU A 4 9.08 -22.19 -14.03
C LEU A 4 10.26 -21.43 -13.41
N ASP A 5 11.47 -21.96 -13.53
CA ASP A 5 12.68 -21.29 -13.03
C ASP A 5 12.84 -19.93 -13.70
N ASP A 6 12.60 -19.84 -15.01
CA ASP A 6 12.67 -18.58 -15.76
C ASP A 6 11.64 -17.55 -15.26
N ILE A 7 10.41 -17.99 -14.95
CA ILE A 7 9.35 -17.12 -14.41
C ILE A 7 9.70 -16.66 -13.00
N LEU A 8 10.22 -17.55 -12.16
CA LEU A 8 10.64 -17.21 -10.80
C LEU A 8 11.78 -16.20 -10.83
N GLU A 9 12.78 -16.40 -11.69
CA GLU A 9 13.89 -15.47 -11.87
C GLU A 9 13.38 -14.10 -12.36
N MET A 10 12.44 -14.08 -13.29
CA MET A 10 11.81 -12.85 -13.76
C MET A 10 11.07 -12.11 -12.64
N LEU A 11 10.26 -12.81 -11.84
CA LEU A 11 9.48 -12.20 -10.75
C LEU A 11 10.38 -11.67 -9.62
N VAL A 12 11.38 -12.44 -9.20
CA VAL A 12 12.28 -12.03 -8.11
C VAL A 12 13.12 -10.82 -8.51
N ASN A 13 13.49 -10.70 -9.79
CA ASN A 13 14.27 -9.58 -10.30
C ASN A 13 13.41 -8.38 -10.75
N PHE A 14 12.09 -8.54 -10.86
CA PHE A 14 11.18 -7.46 -11.23
C PHE A 14 11.29 -6.30 -10.23
N ASP A 15 11.51 -5.08 -10.73
CA ASP A 15 11.76 -3.89 -9.91
C ASP A 15 10.70 -3.67 -8.82
N GLY A 16 9.42 -3.89 -9.14
CA GLY A 16 8.32 -3.75 -8.19
C GLY A 16 8.42 -4.65 -6.95
N ILE A 17 9.14 -5.77 -7.06
CA ILE A 17 9.42 -6.72 -5.98
C ILE A 17 10.81 -6.44 -5.39
N SER A 18 11.86 -6.44 -6.20
CA SER A 18 13.25 -6.37 -5.75
C SER A 18 13.58 -5.07 -5.00
N ARG A 19 12.95 -3.95 -5.36
CA ARG A 19 13.08 -2.67 -4.64
C ARG A 19 12.62 -2.73 -3.18
N LYS A 20 11.75 -3.67 -2.83
CA LYS A 20 11.23 -3.84 -1.46
C LYS A 20 12.21 -4.59 -0.55
N PHE A 21 13.26 -5.23 -1.09
CA PHE A 21 14.21 -6.01 -0.29
C PHE A 21 15.03 -5.18 0.69
N VAL A 22 15.11 -3.85 0.52
CA VAL A 22 15.76 -2.94 1.47
C VAL A 22 14.91 -2.66 2.72
N LEU A 23 13.58 -2.82 2.63
CA LEU A 23 12.63 -2.40 3.66
C LEU A 23 12.89 -3.01 5.05
N PRO A 24 13.19 -4.32 5.19
CA PRO A 24 13.47 -4.89 6.51
C PRO A 24 14.57 -4.13 7.27
N SER A 25 15.67 -3.79 6.58
CA SER A 25 16.79 -3.06 7.18
C SER A 25 16.45 -1.62 7.59
N ILE A 26 15.52 -0.99 6.87
CA ILE A 26 15.02 0.35 7.18
C ILE A 26 14.08 0.28 8.39
N ILE A 27 13.17 -0.68 8.39
CA ILE A 27 12.19 -0.90 9.45
C ILE A 27 12.87 -1.24 10.77
N ASP A 28 13.91 -2.08 10.75
CA ASP A 28 14.69 -2.40 11.95
C ASP A 28 15.31 -1.14 12.57
N LYS A 29 15.86 -0.24 11.75
CA LYS A 29 16.42 1.03 12.23
C LYS A 29 15.34 1.98 12.76
N LEU A 30 14.18 2.05 12.10
CA LEU A 30 13.05 2.86 12.56
C LEU A 30 12.52 2.36 13.90
N ARG A 31 12.36 1.05 14.08
CA ARG A 31 11.90 0.43 15.35
C ARG A 31 12.79 0.75 16.55
N LEU A 32 14.08 1.03 16.34
CA LEU A 32 14.97 1.46 17.43
C LEU A 32 14.59 2.84 18.00
N ARG A 33 13.94 3.69 17.20
CA ARG A 33 13.62 5.09 17.54
C ARG A 33 12.12 5.41 17.53
N SER A 34 11.29 4.51 17.02
CA SER A 34 9.82 4.66 16.98
C SER A 34 9.16 4.27 18.30
N PHE A 35 7.86 4.55 18.40
CA PHE A 35 7.01 4.10 19.50
C PHE A 35 7.14 2.59 19.70
N LYS A 36 7.43 2.18 20.95
CA LYS A 36 7.58 0.77 21.34
C LYS A 36 6.26 0.28 21.93
N GLY A 37 5.34 -0.09 21.04
CA GLY A 37 4.10 -0.78 21.40
C GLY A 37 4.10 -2.21 20.87
N ASP A 38 3.12 -2.99 21.31
CA ASP A 38 2.83 -4.25 20.64
C ASP A 38 2.40 -3.97 19.19
N THR A 39 2.90 -4.78 18.27
CA THR A 39 2.51 -4.77 16.86
C THR A 39 1.68 -6.02 16.62
N PRO A 40 0.33 -5.92 16.59
CA PRO A 40 -0.52 -7.09 16.39
C PRO A 40 -0.24 -7.79 15.04
N HIS A 41 0.19 -7.01 14.03
CA HIS A 41 0.55 -7.48 12.70
C HIS A 41 2.07 -7.42 12.45
N GLY A 42 2.56 -8.41 11.70
CA GLY A 42 3.96 -8.56 11.31
C GLY A 42 4.34 -7.73 10.08
N LEU A 43 5.61 -7.85 9.66
CA LEU A 43 6.06 -7.30 8.39
C LEU A 43 5.51 -8.15 7.24
N GLY A 44 4.90 -7.51 6.24
CA GLY A 44 4.38 -8.18 5.04
C GLY A 44 2.87 -8.47 5.08
N GLU A 45 2.18 -8.05 6.15
CA GLU A 45 0.71 -8.06 6.21
C GLU A 45 0.12 -6.98 5.29
N ASP A 46 -1.10 -7.22 4.79
CA ASP A 46 -1.80 -6.33 3.85
C ASP A 46 -2.32 -5.05 4.52
N SER A 47 -2.37 -5.00 5.85
CA SER A 47 -2.67 -3.78 6.59
C SER A 47 -1.94 -3.70 7.93
N ALA A 48 -1.74 -2.49 8.41
CA ALA A 48 -1.34 -2.24 9.78
C ALA A 48 -2.55 -2.42 10.72
N ALA A 49 -2.34 -3.10 11.84
CA ALA A 49 -3.30 -3.18 12.94
C ALA A 49 -2.88 -2.24 14.07
N ILE A 50 -3.77 -1.33 14.46
CA ILE A 50 -3.54 -0.32 15.48
C ILE A 50 -4.47 -0.62 16.66
N GLY A 51 -3.87 -0.87 17.83
CA GLY A 51 -4.61 -1.06 19.07
C GLY A 51 -5.32 0.22 19.52
N THR A 52 -6.47 0.05 20.17
CA THR A 52 -7.23 1.13 20.79
C THR A 52 -7.39 0.87 22.30
N ASP A 53 -8.06 1.77 23.02
CA ASP A 53 -8.44 1.54 24.43
C ASP A 53 -9.59 0.53 24.57
N SER A 54 -10.11 -0.03 23.47
CA SER A 54 -11.11 -1.10 23.45
C SER A 54 -10.50 -2.43 22.95
N ASP A 55 -11.31 -3.48 22.96
CA ASP A 55 -10.96 -4.78 22.39
C ASP A 55 -10.95 -4.79 20.84
N GLU A 56 -11.26 -3.66 20.20
CA GLU A 56 -11.28 -3.51 18.74
C GLU A 56 -9.95 -2.95 18.21
N LEU A 57 -9.56 -3.41 17.03
CA LEU A 57 -8.41 -2.92 16.28
C LEU A 57 -8.86 -2.01 15.14
N VAL A 58 -8.11 -0.94 14.92
CA VAL A 58 -8.22 -0.15 13.69
C VAL A 58 -7.26 -0.71 12.66
N LEU A 59 -7.77 -1.10 11.49
CA LEU A 59 -6.95 -1.51 10.36
C LEU A 59 -6.70 -0.31 9.43
N LEU A 60 -5.45 -0.17 9.00
CA LEU A 60 -5.03 0.88 8.08
C LEU A 60 -4.16 0.28 6.98
N THR A 61 -4.57 0.46 5.73
CA THR A 61 -3.75 0.18 4.55
C THR A 61 -3.56 1.46 3.74
N THR A 62 -2.53 1.48 2.92
CA THR A 62 -2.25 2.55 1.98
C THR A 62 -1.48 2.00 0.80
N ASP A 63 -1.82 2.47 -0.40
CA ASP A 63 -1.13 2.07 -1.61
C ASP A 63 -1.01 3.25 -2.58
N ALA A 64 0.03 3.21 -3.41
CA ALA A 64 0.28 4.22 -4.43
C ALA A 64 0.03 3.63 -5.82
N ILE A 65 -0.66 4.38 -6.68
CA ILE A 65 -0.85 3.99 -8.07
C ILE A 65 0.34 4.44 -8.91
N VAL A 66 0.78 3.54 -9.81
CA VAL A 66 1.87 3.81 -10.75
C VAL A 66 1.48 4.92 -11.72
N GLU A 67 2.39 5.86 -11.96
CA GLU A 67 2.19 7.05 -12.79
C GLU A 67 1.68 6.71 -14.19
N ASP A 68 2.27 5.70 -14.83
CA ASP A 68 1.87 5.26 -16.17
C ASP A 68 0.37 4.88 -16.25
N LEU A 69 -0.18 4.25 -15.22
CA LEU A 69 -1.60 3.89 -15.19
C LEU A 69 -2.48 5.15 -15.06
N CYS A 70 -2.05 6.12 -14.26
CA CYS A 70 -2.73 7.41 -14.14
C CYS A 70 -2.74 8.18 -15.47
N LEU A 71 -1.62 8.19 -16.19
CA LEU A 71 -1.48 8.93 -17.46
C LEU A 71 -2.24 8.26 -18.62
N GLN A 72 -2.18 6.93 -18.73
CA GLN A 72 -2.73 6.20 -19.86
C GLN A 72 -4.19 5.78 -19.64
N HIS A 73 -4.58 5.50 -18.39
CA HIS A 73 -5.89 4.95 -18.02
C HIS A 73 -6.43 5.55 -16.71
N PRO A 74 -6.67 6.87 -16.64
CA PRO A 74 -6.99 7.58 -15.38
C PRO A 74 -8.21 7.03 -14.64
N SER A 75 -9.28 6.66 -15.35
CA SER A 75 -10.46 6.06 -14.71
C SER A 75 -10.16 4.69 -14.09
N ALA A 76 -9.34 3.87 -14.76
CA ALA A 76 -8.90 2.60 -14.21
C ALA A 76 -7.94 2.81 -13.03
N ALA A 77 -7.06 3.80 -13.09
CA ALA A 77 -6.19 4.19 -11.99
C ALA A 77 -7.00 4.56 -10.74
N GLY A 78 -8.00 5.44 -10.87
CA GLY A 78 -8.86 5.83 -9.76
C GLY A 78 -9.66 4.68 -9.17
N PHE A 79 -10.23 3.81 -10.03
CA PHE A 79 -10.95 2.62 -9.57
C PHE A 79 -10.03 1.67 -8.78
N ASN A 80 -8.84 1.38 -9.29
CA ASN A 80 -7.89 0.49 -8.62
C ASN A 80 -7.29 1.10 -7.34
N ALA A 81 -7.17 2.43 -7.26
CA ALA A 81 -6.74 3.12 -6.05
C ALA A 81 -7.65 2.81 -4.86
N VAL A 82 -8.97 2.73 -5.11
CA VAL A 82 -9.94 2.34 -4.07
C VAL A 82 -9.97 0.83 -3.89
N LEU A 83 -10.08 0.07 -4.98
CA LEU A 83 -10.29 -1.37 -4.93
C LEU A 83 -9.16 -2.12 -4.22
N ALA A 84 -7.89 -1.80 -4.49
CA ALA A 84 -6.74 -2.46 -3.87
C ALA A 84 -6.78 -2.34 -2.34
N ASN A 85 -6.92 -1.11 -1.84
CA ASN A 85 -7.00 -0.84 -0.40
C ASN A 85 -8.23 -1.49 0.26
N VAL A 86 -9.37 -1.56 -0.43
CA VAL A 86 -10.56 -2.26 0.08
C VAL A 86 -10.28 -3.77 0.21
N MET A 87 -9.63 -4.37 -0.79
CA MET A 87 -9.29 -5.80 -0.75
C MET A 87 -8.29 -6.11 0.36
N ASP A 88 -7.29 -5.27 0.59
CA ASP A 88 -6.30 -5.43 1.66
C ASP A 88 -6.96 -5.44 3.06
N ILE A 89 -7.90 -4.53 3.30
CA ILE A 89 -8.64 -4.50 4.58
C ILE A 89 -9.48 -5.77 4.75
N TYR A 90 -10.13 -6.25 3.69
CA TYR A 90 -10.86 -7.53 3.76
C TYR A 90 -9.94 -8.73 3.95
N ALA A 91 -8.77 -8.74 3.31
CA ALA A 91 -7.77 -9.80 3.46
C ALA A 91 -7.24 -9.88 4.89
N ALA A 92 -7.11 -8.72 5.55
CA ALA A 92 -6.78 -8.61 6.97
C ALA A 92 -7.97 -8.88 7.92
N GLY A 93 -9.15 -9.26 7.40
CA GLY A 93 -10.34 -9.63 8.19
C GLY A 93 -11.17 -8.46 8.69
N GLY A 94 -10.90 -7.23 8.24
CA GLY A 94 -11.65 -6.04 8.63
C GLY A 94 -12.84 -5.72 7.74
N THR A 95 -13.57 -4.67 8.11
CA THR A 95 -14.61 -4.04 7.28
C THR A 95 -14.16 -2.62 6.95
N PRO A 96 -14.02 -2.24 5.67
CA PRO A 96 -13.66 -0.88 5.28
C PRO A 96 -14.76 0.11 5.70
N THR A 97 -14.39 1.16 6.44
CA THR A 97 -15.34 2.15 6.97
C THR A 97 -15.11 3.55 6.43
N SER A 98 -13.91 3.84 5.95
CA SER A 98 -13.50 5.17 5.49
C SER A 98 -12.35 5.04 4.50
N PHE A 99 -12.21 6.04 3.63
CA PHE A 99 -11.14 6.10 2.64
C PHE A 99 -10.68 7.55 2.48
N ALA A 100 -9.38 7.74 2.30
CA ALA A 100 -8.79 9.03 2.00
C ALA A 100 -7.88 8.88 0.78
N VAL A 101 -7.91 9.88 -0.12
CA VAL A 101 -7.07 9.92 -1.30
C VAL A 101 -6.11 11.10 -1.21
N ALA A 102 -4.83 10.82 -1.44
CA ALA A 102 -3.83 11.86 -1.67
C ALA A 102 -3.63 12.03 -3.17
N LEU A 103 -3.99 13.18 -3.70
CA LEU A 103 -3.83 13.52 -5.11
C LEU A 103 -2.63 14.46 -5.28
N SER A 104 -1.79 14.18 -6.27
CA SER A 104 -0.71 15.06 -6.69
C SER A 104 -0.93 15.44 -8.15
N TYR A 105 -0.86 16.72 -8.45
CA TYR A 105 -1.05 17.28 -9.78
C TYR A 105 0.00 18.35 -10.05
N SER A 106 0.45 18.44 -11.30
CA SER A 106 1.39 19.47 -11.74
C SER A 106 0.71 20.75 -12.22
N ASP A 107 -0.56 20.65 -12.65
CA ASP A 107 -1.37 21.78 -13.11
C ASP A 107 -2.36 22.21 -12.02
N PRO A 108 -2.16 23.40 -11.42
CA PRO A 108 -3.05 23.91 -10.37
C PRO A 108 -4.49 24.09 -10.83
N VAL A 109 -4.73 24.46 -12.09
CA VAL A 109 -6.08 24.70 -12.61
C VAL A 109 -6.86 23.39 -12.67
N ILE A 110 -6.21 22.32 -13.11
CA ILE A 110 -6.81 20.97 -13.11
C ILE A 110 -7.01 20.49 -11.67
N GLY A 111 -6.03 20.72 -10.80
CA GLY A 111 -6.12 20.33 -9.39
C GLY A 111 -7.30 20.93 -8.65
N GLU A 112 -7.51 22.25 -8.75
CA GLU A 112 -8.66 22.92 -8.15
C GLU A 112 -9.99 22.39 -8.71
N ALA A 113 -10.07 22.15 -10.03
CA ALA A 113 -11.27 21.60 -10.65
C ALA A 113 -11.63 20.16 -10.23
N ILE A 114 -10.69 19.40 -9.65
CA ILE A 114 -10.94 18.06 -9.09
C ILE A 114 -11.47 18.15 -7.64
N LEU A 115 -11.20 19.26 -6.94
CA LEU A 115 -11.60 19.46 -5.54
C LEU A 115 -12.99 20.11 -5.40
N ASP A 116 -13.48 20.78 -6.45
CA ASP A 116 -14.85 21.34 -6.56
C ASP A 116 -15.92 20.26 -6.83
#